data_AF-A0A6I0DYH5-F1
#
_entry.id   AF-A0A6I0DYH5-F1
#
_cell.length_a   1.000
_cell.length_b   1.000
_cell.length_c   1.000
_cell.angle_alpha   90.00
_cell.angle_beta   90.00
_cell.angle_gamma   90.00
#
_symmetry.space_group_name_H-M   'P 1'
#
loop_
_entity.id
_entity.type
_entity.pdbx_description
1 polymer ?
#
loop_
_entity_poly.entity_id
_entity_poly.type
_entity_poly.pdbx_seq_one_letter_code
_entity_poly.pdbx_strand_id
1 'polypeptide(L)'
;MLIILGILTVGIVVGFYIQDRSRLIKLNDKLMTWSIFVLLFLLGISVGINDTIVYNLDTIGLKALVITIGAVSGSIVVARIILPVLFPHVRKKEGANYEK
;
A
#
# COMPACT_ATOMS: atom_id res chain seq x y z
N MET A 1 -13.14 -7.99 -16.97
CA MET A 1 -12.46 -8.70 -15.85
C MET A 1 -11.28 -9.51 -16.33
N LEU A 2 -11.45 -10.49 -17.24
CA LEU A 2 -10.33 -11.28 -17.79
C LEU A 2 -9.22 -10.44 -18.45
N ILE A 3 -9.56 -9.35 -19.12
CA ILE A 3 -8.58 -8.42 -19.72
C ILE A 3 -7.66 -7.80 -18.66
N ILE A 4 -8.23 -7.41 -17.50
CA ILE A 4 -7.47 -6.83 -16.40
C ILE A 4 -6.53 -7.87 -15.81
N LEU A 5 -7.02 -9.10 -15.63
CA LEU A 5 -6.19 -10.21 -15.16
C LEU A 5 -5.07 -10.52 -16.15
N GLY A 6 -5.35 -10.50 -17.46
CA GLY A 6 -4.35 -10.68 -18.52
C GLY A 6 -3.26 -9.61 -18.48
N ILE A 7 -3.64 -8.33 -18.34
CA ILE A 7 -2.67 -7.23 -18.30
C ILE A 7 -1.81 -7.27 -17.03
N LEU A 8 -2.36 -7.71 -15.90
CA LEU A 8 -1.61 -7.92 -14.65
C LEU A 8 -0.58 -9.04 -14.81
N THR A 9 -1.00 -10.17 -15.36
CA THR A 9 -0.10 -11.31 -15.61
C THR A 9 1.04 -10.91 -16.55
N VAL A 10 0.73 -10.19 -17.64
CA VAL A 10 1.74 -9.66 -18.56
C VAL A 10 2.67 -8.69 -17.85
N GLY A 11 2.14 -7.79 -17.02
CA GLY A 11 2.94 -6.85 -16.22
C GLY A 11 3.94 -7.54 -15.29
N ILE A 12 3.53 -8.65 -14.65
CA ILE A 12 4.41 -9.45 -13.78
C ILE A 12 5.53 -10.11 -14.62
N VAL A 13 5.19 -10.72 -15.76
CA VAL A 13 6.17 -11.37 -16.65
C VAL A 13 7.19 -10.36 -17.17
N VAL A 14 6.73 -9.19 -17.61
CA VAL A 14 7.58 -8.09 -18.08
C VAL A 14 8.46 -7.57 -16.93
N GLY A 15 7.89 -7.39 -15.73
CA GLY A 15 8.63 -6.98 -14.54
C GLY A 15 9.75 -7.95 -14.16
N PHE A 16 9.49 -9.26 -14.27
CA PHE A 16 10.49 -10.31 -14.02
C PHE A 16 11.64 -10.25 -15.03
N TYR A 17 11.35 -10.00 -16.31
CA TYR A 17 12.39 -9.88 -17.34
C TYR A 17 13.28 -8.62 -17.17
N ILE A 18 12.72 -7.55 -16.61
CA ILE A 18 13.41 -6.27 -16.40
C ILE A 18 14.19 -6.23 -15.07
N GLN A 19 13.96 -7.22 -14.18
CA GLN A 19 14.53 -7.26 -12.82
C GLN A 19 16.06 -7.20 -12.77
N ASP A 20 16.76 -7.72 -13.78
CA ASP A 20 18.23 -7.71 -13.84
C ASP A 20 18.81 -6.28 -14.02
N ARG A 21 18.02 -5.36 -14.60
CA ARG A 21 18.46 -4.00 -14.93
C ARG A 21 18.23 -3.04 -13.77
N SER A 22 19.16 -3.01 -12.82
CA SER A 22 19.13 -2.12 -11.64
C SER A 22 18.92 -0.63 -11.96
N ARG A 23 19.35 -0.14 -13.13
CA ARG A 23 19.10 1.23 -13.59
C ARG A 23 17.62 1.50 -13.91
N LEU A 24 16.93 0.53 -14.50
CA LEU A 24 15.50 0.64 -14.84
C LEU A 24 14.64 0.59 -13.58
N ILE A 25 15.03 -0.23 -12.59
CA ILE A 25 14.35 -0.29 -11.29
C ILE A 25 14.45 1.06 -10.57
N LYS A 26 15.65 1.66 -10.50
CA LYS A 26 15.84 2.99 -9.88
C LYS A 26 15.09 4.09 -10.61
N LEU A 27 15.02 4.03 -11.95
CA LEU A 27 14.23 4.98 -12.73
C LEU A 27 12.73 4.82 -12.43
N ASN A 28 12.24 3.58 -12.39
CA ASN A 28 10.85 3.28 -12.07
C ASN A 28 10.46 3.76 -10.67
N ASP A 29 11.33 3.55 -9.67
CA ASP A 29 11.12 4.03 -8.30
C ASP A 29 11.02 5.57 -8.24
N LYS A 30 11.91 6.26 -8.97
CA LYS A 30 11.88 7.73 -9.08
C LYS A 30 10.62 8.22 -9.81
N LEU A 31 10.19 7.52 -10.86
CA LEU A 31 8.97 7.83 -11.61
C LEU A 31 7.72 7.58 -10.77
N MET A 32 7.65 6.50 -10.00
CA MET A 32 6.54 6.25 -9.06
C MET A 32 6.45 7.35 -8.03
N THR A 33 7.57 7.70 -7.40
CA THR A 33 7.63 8.77 -6.41
C THR A 33 7.12 10.08 -7.00
N TRP A 34 7.63 10.46 -8.18
CA TRP A 34 7.18 11.67 -8.87
C TRP A 34 5.71 11.62 -9.27
N SER A 35 5.23 10.45 -9.72
CA SER A 35 3.82 10.24 -10.06
C SER A 35 2.91 10.38 -8.83
N ILE A 36 3.31 9.84 -7.67
CA ILE A 36 2.56 10.00 -6.43
C ILE A 36 2.47 11.48 -6.06
N PHE A 37 3.56 12.24 -6.16
CA PHE A 37 3.51 13.69 -5.92
C PHE A 37 2.55 14.41 -6.88
N VAL A 38 2.63 14.12 -8.18
CA VAL A 38 1.72 14.70 -9.17
C VAL A 38 0.27 14.32 -8.90
N LEU A 39 0.00 13.06 -8.58
CA LEU A 39 -1.34 12.57 -8.27
C LEU A 39 -1.90 13.20 -6.99
N LEU A 40 -1.10 13.32 -5.93
CA LEU A 40 -1.51 13.99 -4.70
C LEU A 40 -1.80 15.47 -4.94
N PHE A 41 -1.00 16.13 -5.77
CA PHE A 41 -1.24 17.52 -6.16
C PHE A 41 -2.53 17.69 -6.97
N LEU A 42 -2.74 16.85 -7.99
CA LEU A 42 -3.96 16.83 -8.79
C LEU A 42 -5.19 16.51 -7.94
N LEU A 43 -5.07 15.54 -7.03
CA LEU A 43 -6.12 15.19 -6.08
C LEU A 43 -6.45 16.40 -5.19
N GLY A 44 -5.44 17.09 -4.66
CA GLY A 44 -5.61 18.30 -3.85
C GLY A 44 -6.36 19.39 -4.61
N ILE A 45 -6.00 19.66 -5.86
CA ILE A 45 -6.71 20.61 -6.73
C ILE A 45 -8.16 20.16 -6.95
N SER A 46 -8.36 18.89 -7.33
CA SER A 46 -9.69 18.34 -7.63
C SER A 46 -10.63 18.41 -6.42
N VAL A 47 -10.10 18.16 -5.23
CA VAL A 47 -10.82 18.28 -3.96
C VAL A 47 -11.06 19.75 -3.59
N GLY A 48 -10.06 20.61 -3.75
CA GLY A 48 -10.11 22.01 -3.34
C GLY A 48 -11.03 22.91 -4.18
N ILE A 49 -11.22 22.59 -5.47
CA ILE A 49 -12.16 23.32 -6.35
C ILE A 49 -13.61 22.84 -6.14
N ASN A 50 -13.79 21.65 -5.55
CA ASN A 50 -15.12 21.11 -5.32
C ASN A 50 -15.67 21.58 -3.97
N ASP A 51 -16.45 22.67 -3.98
CA ASP A 51 -17.06 23.26 -2.79
C ASP A 51 -17.88 22.25 -1.96
N THR A 52 -18.52 21.27 -2.62
CA THR A 52 -19.27 20.22 -1.91
C THR A 52 -18.33 19.33 -1.10
N ILE A 53 -17.18 18.97 -1.67
CA ILE A 53 -16.18 18.17 -0.96
C ILE A 53 -15.55 19.02 0.14
N VAL A 54 -15.11 20.25 -0.16
CA VAL A 54 -14.47 21.18 0.81
C VAL A 54 -15.36 21.41 2.03
N TYR A 55 -16.65 21.70 1.82
CA TYR A 55 -17.60 21.92 2.90
C TYR A 55 -17.85 20.66 3.75
N ASN A 56 -17.86 19.48 3.11
CA ASN A 56 -18.04 18.20 3.79
C ASN A 56 -16.73 17.53 4.22
N LEU A 57 -15.58 18.22 4.15
CA LEU A 57 -14.28 17.63 4.49
C LEU A 57 -14.22 17.12 5.92
N ASP A 58 -14.90 17.77 6.85
CA ASP A 58 -14.99 17.30 8.24
C ASP A 58 -15.66 15.92 8.31
N THR A 59 -16.82 15.77 7.67
CA THR A 59 -17.54 14.50 7.63
C THR A 59 -16.78 13.43 6.85
N ILE A 60 -16.19 13.78 5.71
CA ILE A 60 -15.40 12.85 4.87
C ILE A 60 -14.12 12.43 5.61
N GLY A 61 -13.46 13.38 6.28
CA GLY A 61 -12.26 13.17 7.08
C GLY A 61 -12.53 12.25 8.27
N LEU A 62 -13.62 12.48 9.01
CA LEU A 62 -14.04 11.59 10.10
C LEU A 62 -14.35 10.18 9.61
N LYS A 63 -15.08 10.05 8.49
CA LYS A 63 -15.33 8.74 7.86
C LYS A 63 -14.03 8.05 7.46
N ALA A 64 -13.11 8.77 6.83
CA ALA A 64 -11.81 8.24 6.42
C ALA A 64 -10.98 7.82 7.63
N LEU A 65 -11.01 8.58 8.73
CA LEU A 65 -10.31 8.26 9.97
C LEU A 65 -10.85 6.97 10.61
N VAL A 66 -12.18 6.82 10.71
CA VAL A 66 -12.81 5.59 11.23
C VAL A 66 -12.44 4.39 10.36
N ILE A 67 -12.52 4.52 9.03
CA ILE A 67 -12.12 3.45 8.09
C ILE A 67 -10.64 3.11 8.25
N THR A 68 -9.76 4.10 8.40
CA THR A 68 -8.32 3.91 8.54
C THR A 68 -7.98 3.18 9.84
N ILE A 69 -8.57 3.60 10.97
CA ILE A 69 -8.38 2.94 12.26
C ILE A 69 -8.92 1.51 12.20
N GLY A 70 -10.09 1.30 11.60
CA GLY A 70 -10.67 -0.03 11.40
C GLY A 70 -9.78 -0.93 10.54
N ALA A 71 -9.25 -0.41 9.43
CA ALA A 71 -8.37 -1.14 8.52
C ALA A 71 -7.03 -1.48 9.18
N VAL A 72 -6.40 -0.53 9.88
CA VAL A 72 -5.12 -0.73 10.57
C VAL A 72 -5.29 -1.72 11.72
N SER A 73 -6.31 -1.54 12.56
CA SER A 73 -6.58 -2.49 13.66
C SER A 73 -6.90 -3.89 13.13
N GLY A 74 -7.73 -4.01 12.10
CA GLY A 74 -8.01 -5.28 11.43
C GLY A 74 -6.74 -5.94 10.87
N SER A 75 -5.89 -5.18 10.18
CA SER A 75 -4.62 -5.66 9.65
C SER A 75 -3.69 -6.18 10.75
N ILE A 76 -3.57 -5.46 11.87
CA ILE A 76 -2.76 -5.87 13.04
C ILE A 76 -3.32 -7.15 13.66
N VAL A 77 -4.64 -7.24 13.88
CA VAL A 77 -5.29 -8.42 14.47
C VAL A 77 -5.07 -9.65 13.58
N VAL A 78 -5.30 -9.52 12.29
CA VAL A 78 -5.11 -10.60 11.32
C VAL A 78 -3.64 -11.00 11.25
N ALA A 79 -2.71 -10.05 11.20
CA ALA A 79 -1.28 -10.33 11.21
C ALA A 79 -0.87 -11.10 12.49
N ARG A 80 -1.39 -10.71 13.66
CA ARG A 80 -1.12 -11.39 14.94
C ARG A 80 -1.61 -12.84 14.97
N ILE A 81 -2.69 -13.16 14.27
CA ILE A 81 -3.26 -14.51 14.16
C ILE A 81 -2.53 -15.34 13.10
N ILE A 82 -2.27 -14.77 11.92
CA ILE A 82 -1.67 -15.48 10.79
C ILE A 82 -0.17 -15.72 11.01
N LEU A 83 0.58 -14.78 11.58
CA LEU A 83 2.03 -14.95 11.81
C LEU A 83 2.38 -16.23 12.57
N PRO A 84 1.79 -16.56 13.74
CA PRO A 84 2.13 -17.78 14.46
C PRO A 84 1.68 -19.05 13.74
N VAL A 85 0.62 -18.99 12.92
CA VAL A 85 0.11 -20.14 12.16
C VAL A 85 1.00 -20.44 10.94
N LEU A 86 1.41 -19.41 10.20
CA LEU A 86 2.19 -19.57 8.97
C LEU A 86 3.70 -19.71 9.24
N PHE A 87 4.22 -19.03 10.28
CA PHE A 87 5.63 -19.02 10.63
C PHE A 87 5.90 -19.40 12.11
N PRO A 88 5.52 -20.61 12.54
CA PRO A 88 5.75 -21.07 13.92
C PRO A 88 7.25 -21.11 14.29
N HIS A 89 8.14 -21.28 13.29
CA HIS A 89 9.59 -21.35 13.49
C HIS A 89 10.27 -19.98 13.67
N VAL A 90 9.68 -18.88 13.18
CA VAL A 90 10.25 -17.52 13.29
C VAL A 90 10.08 -16.96 14.70
N ARG A 91 8.93 -17.21 15.34
CA ARG A 91 8.65 -16.80 16.73
C ARG A 91 9.60 -17.39 17.78
N LYS A 92 10.13 -18.60 17.55
CA LYS A 92 11.03 -19.28 18.50
C LYS A 92 12.41 -18.60 18.60
N LYS A 93 12.85 -17.86 17.58
CA LYS A 93 14.12 -17.12 17.60
C LYS A 93 14.00 -15.74 18.24
N GLU A 94 12.84 -15.09 18.16
CA GLU A 94 12.61 -13.81 18.86
C GLU A 94 12.49 -14.01 20.38
N GLY A 95 11.72 -15.00 20.83
CA GLY A 95 11.58 -15.29 22.27
C GLY A 95 12.88 -15.67 22.99
N ALA A 96 13.82 -16.33 22.29
CA ALA A 96 15.11 -16.73 22.86
C ALA A 96 16.18 -15.61 22.88
N ASN A 97 15.92 -14.46 22.24
CA ASN A 97 16.85 -13.32 22.20
C ASN A 97 16.49 -12.24 23.24
N TYR A 98 15.35 -12.37 23.93
CA TYR A 98 15.00 -11.52 25.09
C TYR A 98 15.43 -12.13 26.43
N GLU A 99 16.01 -13.34 26.43
CA GLU A 99 16.46 -14.08 27.62
C GLU A 99 18.01 -14.13 27.73
N LYS A 100 18.73 -13.30 26.96
CA LYS A 100 20.19 -13.14 27.06
C LYS A 100 20.59 -11.70 27.34
#